data_AF-A0A1I6TJ36-F1
#
_entry.id   AF-A0A1I6TJ36-F1
#
_cell.length_a   1.000
_cell.length_b   1.000
_cell.length_c   1.000
_cell.angle_alpha   90.00
_cell.angle_beta   90.00
_cell.angle_gamma   90.00
#
_symmetry.space_group_name_H-M   'P 1'
#
loop_
_entity.id
_entity.type
_entity.pdbx_description
1 polymer ?
#
loop_
_entity_poly.entity_id
_entity_poly.type
_entity_poly.pdbx_seq_one_letter_code
_entity_poly.pdbx_strand_id
1 'polypeptide(L)' 'MFKKSDENPQLGIFSSPTEYFRDSKKKEYLKNDSWHNRFRNHVVMRVDESIFRPLY' A
#
# COMPACT_ATOMS: atom_id res chain seq x y z
N MET A 1 3.12 -31.62 -12.67
CA MET A 1 2.89 -30.52 -13.63
C MET A 1 3.17 -29.21 -12.89
N PHE A 2 4.30 -28.54 -13.17
CA PHE A 2 4.64 -27.29 -12.51
C PHE A 2 3.73 -26.19 -13.07
N LYS A 3 2.74 -25.74 -12.29
CA LYS A 3 2.00 -24.52 -12.62
C LYS A 3 2.95 -23.35 -12.44
N LYS A 4 3.03 -22.48 -13.46
CA LYS A 4 3.72 -21.20 -13.36
C LYS A 4 3.08 -20.41 -12.22
N SER A 5 3.89 -19.93 -11.28
CA SER A 5 3.42 -19.02 -10.24
C SER A 5 2.89 -17.75 -10.89
N ASP A 6 1.78 -17.22 -10.37
CA ASP A 6 1.22 -15.96 -10.82
C ASP A 6 2.23 -14.83 -10.54
N GLU A 7 2.53 -14.04 -11.57
CA GLU A 7 3.46 -12.91 -11.47
C GLU A 7 2.79 -11.70 -10.81
N ASN A 8 1.45 -11.62 -10.82
CA ASN A 8 0.68 -10.53 -10.23
C ASN A 8 -0.45 -11.08 -9.34
N PRO A 9 -0.12 -11.77 -8.23
CA PRO A 9 -1.13 -12.34 -7.35
C PRO A 9 -2.05 -11.23 -6.82
N GLN A 10 -3.34 -11.36 -7.08
CA GLN A 10 -4.34 -10.44 -6.55
C GLN A 10 -4.41 -10.58 -5.02
N LEU A 11 -4.26 -9.47 -4.32
CA LEU A 11 -4.38 -9.40 -2.87
C LEU A 11 -5.83 -9.66 -2.46
N GLY A 12 -6.02 -10.57 -1.52
CA GLY A 12 -7.31 -10.74 -0.84
C GLY A 12 -7.63 -9.52 0.02
N ILE A 13 -8.92 -9.30 0.30
CA ILE A 13 -9.41 -8.13 1.07
C ILE A 13 -8.76 -8.01 2.47
N PHE A 14 -8.29 -9.12 3.04
CA PHE A 14 -7.64 -9.18 4.35
C PHE A 14 -6.11 -9.27 4.28
N SER A 15 -5.52 -9.27 3.09
CA SER A 15 -4.07 -9.41 2.93
C SER A 15 -3.36 -8.07 2.98
N SER A 16 -2.19 -8.05 3.60
CA SER A 16 -1.31 -6.89 3.65
C SER A 16 -0.23 -6.99 2.56
N PRO A 17 0.10 -5.89 1.85
CA PRO A 17 1.25 -5.85 0.94
C PRO A 17 2.56 -6.29 1.62
N THR A 18 2.65 -6.14 2.94
CA THR A 18 3.83 -6.53 3.72
C THR A 18 4.07 -8.03 3.78
N GLU A 19 3.07 -8.86 3.49
CA GLU A 19 3.17 -10.32 3.43
C GLU A 19 4.02 -10.80 2.25
N TYR A 20 4.13 -9.99 1.20
CA TYR A 20 4.91 -10.30 -0.01
C TYR A 20 6.31 -9.71 0.00
N PHE A 21 6.62 -8.84 0.96
CA PHE A 21 7.93 -8.24 1.05
C PHE A 21 8.90 -9.15 1.80
N ARG A 22 10.10 -9.31 1.22
CA ARG A 22 11.26 -9.85 1.94
C ARG A 22 11.65 -8.92 3.09
N ASP A 23 12.30 -9.45 4.13
CA ASP A 23 12.53 -8.76 5.40
C ASP A 23 13.09 -7.34 5.29
N SER A 24 14.06 -7.11 4.39
CA SER A 24 14.65 -5.78 4.17
C SER A 24 13.62 -4.77 3.64
N LYS A 25 12.84 -5.18 2.64
CA LYS A 25 11.80 -4.34 2.02
C LYS A 25 10.61 -4.15 2.94
N LYS A 26 10.25 -5.16 3.73
CA LYS A 26 9.23 -5.06 4.76
C LYS A 26 9.61 -4.02 5.81
N LYS A 27 10.85 -4.05 6.29
CA LYS A 27 11.38 -3.07 7.25
C LYS A 27 11.38 -1.65 6.68
N GLU A 28 11.74 -1.48 5.42
CA GLU A 28 11.69 -0.19 4.72
C GLU A 28 10.24 0.32 4.59
N TYR A 29 9.31 -0.55 4.18
CA TYR A 29 7.90 -0.22 4.02
C TYR A 29 7.24 0.22 5.35
N LEU A 30 7.55 -0.50 6.44
CA LEU A 30 7.03 -0.22 7.78
C LEU A 30 7.70 0.96 8.47
N LYS A 31 8.77 1.52 7.89
CA LYS A 31 9.46 2.68 8.45
C LYS A 31 8.55 3.92 8.34
N ASN A 32 8.19 4.56 9.45
CA ASN A 32 7.26 5.70 9.43
C ASN A 32 7.75 6.88 8.58
N ASP A 33 9.06 7.07 8.50
CA ASP A 33 9.70 8.14 7.75
C ASP A 33 10.14 7.71 6.34
N SER A 34 9.68 6.56 5.85
CA SER A 34 9.84 6.17 4.45
C SER A 34 9.06 7.12 3.52
N TRP A 35 9.51 7.21 2.27
CA TRP A 35 9.01 8.21 1.32
C TRP A 35 7.49 8.10 1.10
N HIS A 36 6.92 6.89 1.01
CA HIS A 36 5.49 6.68 0.74
C HIS A 36 4.62 7.10 1.93
N ASN A 37 5.10 6.86 3.16
CA ASN A 37 4.42 7.31 4.36
C ASN A 37 4.46 8.84 4.49
N ARG A 38 5.59 9.46 4.18
CA ARG A 38 5.69 10.93 4.10
C ARG A 38 4.77 11.51 3.02
N PHE A 39 4.77 10.92 1.83
CA PHE A 39 3.91 11.34 0.73
C PHE A 39 2.43 11.23 1.10
N ARG A 40 2.00 10.10 1.67
CA ARG A 40 0.63 9.92 2.16
C ARG A 40 0.26 11.01 3.16
N ASN A 41 1.09 11.26 4.16
CA ASN A 41 0.77 12.20 5.24
C ASN A 41 0.76 13.67 4.79
N HIS A 42 1.67 14.06 3.90
CA HIS A 42 1.81 15.46 3.48
C HIS A 42 1.03 15.82 2.21
N VAL A 43 0.71 14.84 1.37
CA VAL A 43 0.02 15.07 0.09
C VAL A 43 -1.37 14.47 0.12
N VAL A 44 -1.48 13.14 0.24
CA VAL A 44 -2.77 12.44 0.12
C VAL A 44 -3.74 12.85 1.22
N MET A 45 -3.30 12.85 2.48
CA MET A 45 -4.13 13.19 3.64
C MET A 45 -4.45 14.69 3.77
N ARG A 46 -3.86 15.55 2.91
CA ARG A 46 -4.14 16.99 2.87
C ARG A 46 -5.12 17.37 1.76
N VAL A 47 -5.60 16.41 0.98
CA VAL A 47 -6.64 16.65 0.00
C VAL A 47 -7.91 17.08 0.73
N ASP A 48 -8.52 18.17 0.26
CA ASP A 48 -9.81 18.62 0.80
C ASP A 48 -10.92 17.69 0.29
N GLU A 49 -11.33 16.77 1.16
CA GLU A 49 -12.41 15.83 0.86
C GLU A 49 -13.81 16.48 0.85
N SER A 50 -13.92 17.75 1.25
CA SER A 50 -15.21 18.46 1.27
C SER A 50 -15.80 18.66 -0.12
N ILE A 51 -14.95 18.78 -1.14
CA ILE A 51 -15.35 18.91 -2.56
C ILE A 51 -16.05 17.64 -3.05
N PHE A 52 -15.74 16.49 -2.46
CA PHE A 52 -16.31 15.20 -2.84
C PHE A 52 -17.55 14.80 -2.03
N ARG A 53 -18.04 15.66 -1.12
CA ARG A 53 -19.24 15.38 -0.29
C ARG A 53 -20.47 14.85 -1.05
N PRO A 54 -20.79 15.27 -2.29
CA PRO A 54 -21.93 14.72 -3.01
C PRO A 54 -21.81 13.25 -3.41
N LEU A 55 -20.63 12.64 -3.27
CA LEU A 55 -20.34 11.27 -3.71
C LEU A 55 -20.42 10.23 -2.58
N TYR A 56 -20.62 10.62 -1.32
CA TYR A 56 -20.72 9.71 -0.18
C TYR A 56 -21.80 10.11 0.83
#